data_AF-A0A2P5M4V0-F1
#
_entry.id   AF-A0A2P5M4V0-F1
#
_cell.length_a   1.000
_cell.length_b   1.000
_cell.length_c   1.000
_cell.angle_alpha   90.00
_cell.angle_beta   90.00
_cell.angle_gamma   90.00
#
_symmetry.space_group_name_H-M   'P 1'
#
loop_
_entity.id
_entity.type
_entity.pdbx_description
1 polymer ?
#
loop_
_entity_poly.entity_id
_entity_poly.type
_entity_poly.pdbx_seq_one_letter_code
_entity_poly.pdbx_strand_id
1 'polypeptide(L)' 'IPYIQRQLASGTRLHSITRHVLGLFHGQPGARAWRRHLSENGNLSGANERVILEALKLTLH' A
#
# COMPACT_ATOMS: atom_id res chain seq x y z
N ILE A 1 -7.74 7.48 3.15
CA ILE A 1 -6.53 8.10 3.77
C ILE A 1 -6.32 9.46 3.07
N PRO A 2 -6.44 10.60 3.77
CA PRO A 2 -6.51 11.92 3.12
C PRO A 2 -5.32 12.26 2.22
N TYR A 3 -4.09 11.90 2.62
CA TYR A 3 -2.90 12.13 1.80
C TYR A 3 -2.95 11.37 0.47
N ILE A 4 -3.22 10.06 0.51
CA ILE A 4 -3.29 9.21 -0.69
C ILE A 4 -4.41 9.70 -1.61
N GLN A 5 -5.58 10.01 -1.07
CA GLN A 5 -6.71 10.53 -1.87
C GLN A 5 -6.33 11.81 -2.63
N ARG A 6 -5.64 12.75 -1.97
CA ARG A 6 -5.15 13.97 -2.63
C ARG A 6 -4.14 13.69 -3.73
N GLN A 7 -3.20 12.78 -3.51
CA GLN A 7 -2.19 12.41 -4.51
C GLN A 7 -2.81 11.69 -5.72
N LEU A 8 -3.75 10.78 -5.48
CA LEU A 8 -4.49 10.12 -6.55
C LEU A 8 -5.31 11.13 -7.37
N ALA A 9 -5.95 12.09 -6.70
CA ALA A 9 -6.69 13.17 -7.37
C ALA A 9 -5.78 14.08 -8.22
N SER A 10 -4.50 14.23 -7.85
CA SER A 10 -3.49 14.93 -8.67
C SER A 10 -2.85 14.06 -9.76
N GLY A 11 -3.37 12.85 -10.01
CA GLY A 11 -2.88 11.94 -11.05
C GLY A 11 -1.65 11.12 -10.66
N THR A 12 -1.20 11.18 -9.40
CA THR A 12 -0.13 10.33 -8.91
C THR A 12 -0.61 8.88 -8.84
N ARG A 13 0.20 7.93 -9.33
CA ARG A 13 -0.11 6.50 -9.20
C ARG A 13 0.08 6.03 -7.77
N LEU A 14 -0.76 5.11 -7.31
CA LEU A 14 -0.63 4.55 -5.95
C LEU A 14 0.76 3.93 -5.72
N HIS A 15 1.33 3.25 -6.73
CA HIS A 15 2.67 2.66 -6.64
C HIS A 15 3.76 3.69 -6.26
N SER A 16 3.67 4.91 -6.76
CA SER A 16 4.61 6.00 -6.43
C SER A 16 4.62 6.31 -4.93
N ILE A 17 3.53 6.02 -4.22
CA ILE A 17 3.42 6.16 -2.76
C ILE A 17 3.83 4.84 -2.08
N THR A 18 3.25 3.71 -2.50
CA THR A 18 3.44 2.41 -1.81
C THR A 18 4.88 1.92 -1.83
N ARG A 19 5.66 2.24 -2.87
CA ARG A 19 7.08 1.85 -2.98
C ARG A 19 7.92 2.32 -1.79
N HIS A 20 7.56 3.44 -1.17
CA HIS A 20 8.27 4.01 -0.02
C HIS A 20 7.89 3.34 1.31
N VAL A 21 6.77 2.62 1.35
CA VAL A 21 6.26 1.98 2.58
C VAL A 21 6.29 0.46 2.51
N LEU A 22 6.92 -0.14 1.48
CA LEU A 22 7.13 -1.58 1.40
C LEU A 22 7.86 -2.13 2.64
N GLY A 23 8.82 -1.39 3.16
CA GLY A 23 9.60 -1.77 4.34
C GLY A 23 8.96 -1.45 5.69
N LEU A 24 7.75 -0.87 5.73
CA LEU A 24 7.17 -0.31 6.96
C LEU A 24 7.07 -1.30 8.12
N PHE A 25 6.81 -2.58 7.82
CA PHE A 25 6.66 -3.65 8.81
C PHE A 25 7.87 -4.59 8.87
N HIS A 26 9.08 -4.14 8.49
CA HIS A 26 10.27 -5.00 8.51
C HIS A 26 10.45 -5.72 9.86
N GLY A 27 10.68 -7.04 9.82
CA GLY A 27 10.88 -7.86 11.02
C GLY A 27 9.61 -8.23 11.80
N GLN A 28 8.44 -7.75 11.39
CA GLN A 28 7.16 -8.06 12.05
C GLN A 28 6.46 -9.28 11.42
N PRO A 29 5.61 -10.01 12.18
CA PRO A 29 4.64 -10.93 11.60
C PRO A 29 3.82 -10.25 10.50
N GLY A 30 3.55 -10.95 9.40
CA GLY A 30 2.80 -10.37 8.27
C GLY A 30 3.58 -9.47 7.32
N ALA A 31 4.83 -9.09 7.63
CA ALA A 31 5.64 -8.19 6.80
C ALA A 31 5.81 -8.64 5.34
N ARG A 32 5.95 -9.95 5.12
CA ARG A 32 6.04 -10.52 3.77
C ARG A 32 4.72 -10.37 3.01
N ALA A 33 3.60 -10.60 3.68
CA ALA A 33 2.26 -10.49 3.11
C ALA A 33 1.93 -9.03 2.77
N TRP A 34 2.27 -8.09 3.67
CA TRP A 34 2.23 -6.65 3.41
C TRP A 34 2.96 -6.26 2.13
N ARG A 35 4.25 -6.61 2.00
CA ARG A 35 5.05 -6.30 0.81
C ARG A 35 4.44 -6.89 -0.46
N ARG A 36 4.03 -8.16 -0.39
CA ARG A 36 3.44 -8.85 -1.54
C ARG A 36 2.16 -8.14 -2.01
N HIS A 37 1.24 -7.87 -1.08
CA HIS A 37 -0.04 -7.24 -1.40
C HIS A 37 0.14 -5.86 -2.04
N LEU A 38 1.03 -5.03 -1.50
CA LEU A 38 1.31 -3.70 -2.06
C LEU A 38 1.97 -3.76 -3.44
N SER A 39 2.89 -4.70 -3.68
CA SER A 39 3.55 -4.86 -4.97
C SER A 39 2.60 -5.38 -6.06
N GLU A 40 1.72 -6.32 -5.73
CA GLU A 40 0.76 -6.90 -6.67
C GLU A 40 -0.37 -5.93 -7.02
N ASN A 41 -0.92 -5.23 -6.02
CA ASN A 41 -2.14 -4.43 -6.19
C ASN A 41 -1.87 -2.93 -6.37
N GLY A 42 -0.72 -2.42 -5.91
CA GLY A 42 -0.41 -0.98 -5.96
C GLY A 42 -0.11 -0.44 -7.36
N ASN A 43 0.25 -1.32 -8.31
CA ASN A 43 0.54 -0.96 -9.69
C ASN A 43 -0.65 -1.13 -10.65
N LEU A 44 -1.78 -1.63 -10.15
CA LEU A 44 -2.98 -1.82 -10.96
C LEU A 44 -3.64 -0.47 -11.29
N SER A 45 -4.31 -0.41 -12.45
CA SER A 45 -5.16 0.73 -12.79
C SER A 45 -6.30 0.86 -11.77
N GLY A 46 -6.58 2.08 -11.32
CA GLY A 46 -7.62 2.34 -10.32
C GLY A 46 -7.24 1.96 -8.88
N ALA A 47 -5.99 1.56 -8.64
CA ALA A 47 -5.50 1.30 -7.29
C ALA A 47 -5.67 2.54 -6.39
N ASN A 48 -6.25 2.35 -5.21
CA ASN A 48 -6.55 3.40 -4.24
C ASN A 48 -6.16 2.99 -2.81
N GLU A 49 -6.45 3.84 -1.82
CA GLU A 49 -6.06 3.60 -0.43
C GLU A 49 -6.54 2.26 0.15
N ARG A 50 -7.57 1.63 -0.42
CA ARG A 50 -8.03 0.30 0.02
C ARG A 50 -6.93 -0.74 -0.07
N VAL A 51 -6.04 -0.67 -1.07
CA VAL A 51 -4.90 -1.58 -1.19
C VAL A 51 -3.99 -1.53 0.05
N ILE A 52 -3.80 -0.34 0.62
CA ILE A 52 -2.99 -0.16 1.83
C ILE A 52 -3.75 -0.65 3.06
N LEU A 53 -5.05 -0.38 3.14
CA LEU A 53 -5.89 -0.83 4.25
C LEU A 53 -6.01 -2.36 4.28
N GLU A 54 -6.15 -3.01 3.13
CA GLU A 54 -6.17 -4.48 3.04
C GLU A 54 -4.79 -5.08 3.38
N ALA A 55 -3.70 -4.46 2.91
CA ALA A 55 -2.36 -4.89 3.31
C ALA A 55 -2.15 -4.78 4.83
N LEU A 56 -2.70 -3.74 5.48
CA LEU A 56 -2.56 -3.51 6.92
C LEU A 56 -3.20 -4.63 7.74
N LYS A 57 -4.33 -5.18 7.30
CA LYS A 57 -4.98 -6.32 7.96
C LYS A 57 -4.09 -7.57 8.00
N LEU A 58 -3.11 -7.67 7.10
CA LEU A 58 -2.17 -8.79 7.04
C LEU A 58 -1.04 -8.67 8.08
N THR A 59 -0.91 -7.53 8.76
CA THR A 59 0.14 -7.29 9.78
C THR A 59 -0.42 -7.21 11.19
N LEU A 60 -1.73 -7.05 11.34
CA LEU A 60 -2.42 -7.05 12.63
C LEU A 60 -2.72 -8.50 13.04
N HIS A 61 -2.10 -8.94 14.14
CA HIS A 61 -2.37 -10.20 14.84
C HIS A 61 -2.67 -9.89 16.30
#